data_AF-A0A7V2XKI4-F1
#
_entry.id   AF-A0A7V2XKI4-F1
#
_cell.length_a   1.000
_cell.length_b   1.000
_cell.length_c   1.000
_cell.angle_alpha   90.00
_cell.angle_beta   90.00
_cell.angle_gamma   90.00
#
_symmetry.space_group_name_H-M   'P 1'
#
loop_
_entity.id
_entity.type
_entity.pdbx_description
1 polymer ?
#
loop_
_entity_poly.entity_id
_entity_poly.type
_entity_poly.pdbx_seq_one_letter_code
_entity_poly.pdbx_strand_id
1 'polypeptide(L)'
;MAEANNGDKTEKASPQKLRKLREQGQVPRSKDVAMAVGIGACLALQVQLAPDYLADFRSLFALGFAPLDGEAALEDTWSIAFMATLWLLAKMVLPLALVPLAAALASLYPGGWVFTASHLQPKLERLSPLGYFQRLLKPRHLSGVLGTALKATVMLVVLYRVSNTSVPSFTRLPALSFPDALRAATQLALHGIWTLCGVFVLFALIDLPWQRFMFLREQRMSKQEGKEEYKSSEGRPEVRQRIRQLQQQIARRNVRRTVPT
;
A
#
# COMPACT_ATOMS: atom_id res chain seq x y z
N MET A 1 20.07 -18.98 -30.19
CA MET A 1 19.15 -18.18 -29.36
C MET A 1 18.89 -16.89 -30.12
N ALA A 2 17.65 -16.70 -30.60
CA ALA A 2 17.30 -15.61 -31.50
C ALA A 2 17.54 -14.24 -30.85
N GLU A 3 18.25 -13.39 -31.59
CA GLU A 3 18.61 -12.03 -31.22
C GLU A 3 17.38 -11.24 -30.76
N ALA A 4 17.46 -10.69 -29.56
CA ALA A 4 16.49 -9.76 -29.03
C ALA A 4 16.48 -8.51 -29.92
N ASN A 5 15.47 -8.39 -30.78
CA ASN A 5 15.22 -7.21 -31.58
C ASN A 5 14.83 -6.07 -30.63
N ASN A 6 15.83 -5.39 -30.09
CA ASN A 6 15.71 -4.35 -29.08
C ASN A 6 15.31 -3.03 -29.75
N GLY A 7 14.18 -3.06 -30.47
CA GLY A 7 13.57 -1.85 -31.00
C GLY A 7 13.12 -0.96 -29.85
N ASP A 8 13.45 0.32 -29.93
CA ASP A 8 13.10 1.30 -28.90
C ASP A 8 11.60 1.25 -28.57
N LYS A 9 11.31 1.02 -27.28
CA LYS A 9 9.94 0.88 -26.74
C LYS A 9 9.25 2.24 -26.71
N THR A 10 8.66 2.59 -27.84
CA THR A 10 8.06 3.90 -28.10
C THR A 10 6.54 3.87 -28.02
N GLU A 11 5.92 2.72 -28.28
CA GLU A 11 4.46 2.58 -28.34
C GLU A 11 3.84 2.37 -26.95
N LYS A 12 2.63 2.89 -26.75
CA LYS A 12 1.86 2.64 -25.52
C LYS A 12 1.50 1.15 -25.41
N ALA A 13 1.47 0.63 -24.18
CA ALA A 13 1.02 -0.74 -23.93
C ALA A 13 -0.43 -0.93 -24.40
N SER A 14 -0.70 -2.01 -25.13
CA SER A 14 -2.05 -2.36 -25.55
C SER A 14 -2.95 -2.72 -24.34
N PRO A 15 -4.28 -2.59 -24.46
CA PRO A 15 -5.19 -3.00 -23.39
C PRO A 15 -5.10 -4.51 -23.08
N GLN A 16 -4.74 -5.34 -24.06
CA GLN A 16 -4.56 -6.78 -23.85
C GLN A 16 -3.30 -7.08 -23.02
N LYS A 17 -2.18 -6.41 -23.31
CA LYS A 17 -0.96 -6.52 -22.50
C LYS A 17 -1.22 -6.10 -21.06
N LEU A 18 -1.92 -4.98 -20.85
CA LEU A 18 -2.29 -4.52 -19.51
C LEU A 18 -3.20 -5.53 -18.79
N ARG A 19 -4.14 -6.15 -19.49
CA ARG A 19 -5.01 -7.19 -18.93
C ARG A 19 -4.22 -8.44 -18.53
N LYS A 20 -3.30 -8.92 -19.37
CA LYS A 20 -2.42 -10.06 -19.06
C LYS A 20 -1.51 -9.77 -17.86
N LEU A 21 -0.94 -8.57 -17.79
CA LEU A 21 -0.13 -8.15 -16.64
C LEU A 21 -0.97 -8.15 -15.35
N ARG A 22 -2.22 -7.67 -15.44
CA ARG A 22 -3.16 -7.72 -14.33
C ARG A 22 -3.50 -9.16 -13.93
N GLU A 23 -3.77 -10.06 -14.87
CA GLU A 23 -3.99 -11.49 -14.59
C GLU A 23 -2.77 -12.13 -13.91
N GLN A 24 -1.57 -11.70 -14.27
CA GLN A 24 -0.31 -12.12 -13.64
C GLN A 24 -0.02 -11.47 -12.28
N GLY A 25 -0.89 -10.61 -11.76
CA GLY A 25 -0.68 -9.94 -10.47
C GLY A 25 0.18 -8.68 -10.52
N GLN A 26 0.65 -8.28 -11.71
CA GLN A 26 1.49 -7.10 -11.89
C GLN A 26 0.63 -5.86 -12.05
N VAL A 27 0.47 -5.13 -10.95
CA VAL A 27 -0.22 -3.84 -10.92
C VAL A 27 0.67 -2.77 -10.26
N PRO A 28 0.51 -1.49 -10.62
CA PRO A 28 1.23 -0.42 -9.93
C PRO A 28 0.82 -0.41 -8.47
N ARG A 29 1.81 -0.39 -7.58
CA ARG A 29 1.62 -0.27 -6.12
C ARG A 29 2.49 0.88 -5.63
N SER A 30 1.90 1.79 -4.88
CA SER A 30 2.66 2.83 -4.16
C SER A 30 2.77 2.41 -2.70
N LYS A 31 4.02 2.30 -2.22
CA LYS A 31 4.30 1.99 -0.81
C LYS A 31 3.99 3.18 0.09
N ASP A 32 4.21 4.39 -0.42
CA ASP A 32 4.05 5.63 0.33
C ASP A 32 2.58 5.91 0.65
N VAL A 33 1.65 5.58 -0.26
CA VAL A 33 0.21 5.69 0.01
C VAL A 33 -0.21 4.78 1.16
N ALA A 34 0.28 3.55 1.19
CA ALA A 34 -0.02 2.62 2.28
C ALA A 34 0.56 3.11 3.62
N MET A 35 1.78 3.66 3.60
CA MET A 35 2.41 4.24 4.79
C MET A 35 1.66 5.49 5.29
N ALA A 36 1.32 6.41 4.40
CA ALA A 36 0.62 7.65 4.75
C ALA A 36 -0.76 7.37 5.36
N VAL A 37 -1.52 6.45 4.74
CA VAL A 37 -2.84 6.05 5.29
C VAL A 37 -2.68 5.25 6.58
N GLY A 38 -1.72 4.32 6.66
CA GLY A 38 -1.50 3.53 7.86
C GLY A 38 -1.12 4.38 9.07
N ILE A 39 -0.12 5.26 8.92
CA ILE A 39 0.32 6.16 9.99
C ILE A 39 -0.78 7.17 10.33
N GLY A 40 -1.43 7.75 9.32
CA GLY A 40 -2.51 8.73 9.52
C GLY A 40 -3.72 8.13 10.23
N ALA A 41 -4.16 6.93 9.84
CA ALA A 41 -5.25 6.22 10.49
C ALA A 41 -4.89 5.82 11.92
N CYS A 42 -3.66 5.34 12.14
CA CYS A 42 -3.15 5.02 13.47
C CYS A 42 -3.20 6.25 14.39
N LEU A 43 -2.65 7.37 13.93
CA LEU A 43 -2.62 8.61 14.70
C LEU A 43 -4.04 9.13 14.97
N ALA A 44 -4.90 9.18 13.97
CA ALA A 44 -6.26 9.67 14.12
C ALA A 44 -7.06 8.83 15.15
N LEU A 45 -6.97 7.50 15.05
CA LEU A 45 -7.60 6.60 16.01
C LEU A 45 -7.02 6.79 17.42
N GLN A 46 -5.69 6.87 17.55
CA GLN A 46 -5.06 7.02 18.85
C GLN A 46 -5.41 8.36 19.50
N VAL A 47 -5.49 9.45 18.74
CA VAL A 47 -5.90 10.77 19.25
C VAL A 47 -7.35 10.76 19.73
N GLN A 48 -8.24 10.07 19.02
CA GLN A 48 -9.65 9.95 19.43
C GLN A 48 -9.83 9.06 20.66
N LEU A 49 -9.09 7.96 20.76
CA LEU A 49 -9.24 6.97 21.84
C LEU A 49 -8.41 7.30 23.09
N ALA A 50 -7.36 8.12 22.98
CA ALA A 50 -6.48 8.44 24.11
C ALA A 50 -7.18 9.04 25.34
N PRO A 51 -8.17 9.95 25.23
CA PRO A 51 -8.89 10.46 26.40
C PRO A 51 -9.63 9.36 27.16
N ASP A 52 -10.28 8.45 26.43
CA ASP A 52 -11.02 7.32 27.01
C ASP A 52 -10.06 6.34 27.67
N TYR A 53 -8.93 6.02 27.03
CA TYR A 53 -7.88 5.20 27.65
C TYR A 53 -7.38 5.83 28.95
N LEU A 54 -7.14 7.14 28.97
CA LEU A 54 -6.67 7.82 30.17
C LEU A 54 -7.72 7.78 31.29
N ALA A 55 -9.00 7.87 30.95
CA ALA A 55 -10.10 7.72 31.92
C ALA A 55 -10.17 6.28 32.48
N ASP A 56 -10.09 5.28 31.60
CA ASP A 56 -10.08 3.86 31.98
C ASP A 56 -8.86 3.49 32.83
N PHE A 57 -7.67 4.03 32.50
CA PHE A 57 -6.48 3.85 33.33
C PHE A 57 -6.67 4.48 34.70
N ARG A 58 -7.22 5.70 34.79
CA ARG A 58 -7.47 6.37 36.07
C ARG A 58 -8.45 5.60 36.94
N SER A 59 -9.53 5.06 36.37
CA SER A 59 -10.51 4.28 37.12
C SER A 59 -9.91 2.96 37.63
N LEU A 60 -9.14 2.26 36.79
CA LEU A 60 -8.41 1.06 37.20
C LEU A 60 -7.38 1.33 38.30
N PHE A 61 -6.61 2.42 38.17
CA PHE A 61 -5.68 2.82 39.23
C PHE A 61 -6.41 3.16 40.53
N ALA A 62 -7.54 3.89 40.47
CA ALA A 62 -8.33 4.23 41.64
C ALA A 62 -8.88 2.99 42.37
N LEU A 63 -9.29 1.96 41.63
CA LEU A 63 -9.70 0.67 42.19
C LEU A 63 -8.56 -0.01 42.97
N GLY A 64 -7.32 0.11 42.50
CA GLY A 64 -6.15 -0.43 43.20
C GLY A 64 -5.83 0.25 44.54
N PHE A 65 -6.33 1.46 44.77
CA PHE A 65 -6.19 2.21 46.03
C PHE A 65 -7.48 2.25 46.86
N ALA A 66 -8.53 1.55 46.44
CA ALA A 66 -9.77 1.49 47.19
C ALA A 66 -9.51 0.81 48.55
N PRO A 67 -10.05 1.33 49.67
CA PRO A 67 -9.99 0.64 50.95
C PRO A 67 -10.82 -0.65 50.85
N LEU A 68 -10.18 -1.79 51.13
CA LEU A 68 -10.78 -3.11 51.01
C LEU A 68 -11.08 -3.64 52.42
N ASP A 69 -12.30 -3.38 52.89
CA ASP A 69 -12.76 -3.89 54.18
C ASP A 69 -13.45 -5.26 54.00
N GLY A 70 -12.64 -6.33 54.03
CA GLY A 70 -13.10 -7.73 54.04
C GLY A 70 -12.99 -8.48 52.70
N GLU A 71 -13.07 -9.81 52.77
CA GLU A 71 -12.86 -10.72 51.62
C GLU A 71 -13.90 -10.53 50.50
N ALA A 72 -15.17 -10.24 50.83
CA ALA A 72 -16.22 -9.99 49.84
C ALA A 72 -15.98 -8.69 49.04
N ALA A 73 -15.48 -7.63 49.70
CA ALA A 73 -15.12 -6.38 49.04
C ALA A 73 -13.90 -6.54 48.11
N LEU A 74 -12.98 -7.44 48.47
CA LEU A 74 -11.84 -7.87 47.65
C LEU A 74 -12.28 -8.59 46.38
N GLU A 75 -13.18 -9.56 46.50
CA GLU A 75 -13.68 -10.35 45.36
C GLU A 75 -14.45 -9.50 44.35
N ASP A 76 -15.35 -8.62 44.83
CA ASP A 76 -16.10 -7.69 43.99
C ASP A 76 -15.17 -6.70 43.26
N THR A 77 -14.20 -6.12 43.97
CA THR A 77 -13.24 -5.19 43.37
C THR A 77 -12.38 -5.88 42.31
N TRP A 78 -11.98 -7.13 42.55
CA TRP A 78 -11.19 -7.91 41.60
C TRP A 78 -11.99 -8.27 40.34
N SER A 79 -13.26 -8.65 40.50
CA SER A 79 -14.16 -8.95 39.37
C SER A 79 -14.38 -7.72 38.48
N ILE A 80 -14.65 -6.56 39.09
CA ILE A 80 -14.81 -5.29 38.37
C ILE A 80 -13.51 -4.90 37.66
N ALA A 81 -12.37 -4.97 38.36
CA ALA A 81 -11.07 -4.64 37.78
C ALA A 81 -10.70 -5.59 36.64
N PHE A 82 -10.98 -6.88 36.76
CA PHE A 82 -10.73 -7.86 35.71
C PHE A 82 -11.55 -7.56 34.45
N MET A 83 -12.85 -7.33 34.60
CA MET A 83 -13.72 -7.01 33.47
C MET A 83 -13.33 -5.68 32.80
N ALA A 84 -13.05 -4.64 33.60
CA ALA A 84 -12.62 -3.35 33.10
C ALA A 84 -11.25 -3.44 32.37
N THR A 85 -10.32 -4.24 32.89
CA THR A 85 -9.03 -4.49 32.24
C THR A 85 -9.21 -5.24 30.91
N LEU A 86 -10.09 -6.25 30.87
CA LEU A 86 -10.37 -7.00 29.65
C LEU A 86 -11.00 -6.10 28.57
N TRP A 87 -11.91 -5.21 28.97
CA TRP A 87 -12.53 -4.24 28.08
C TRP A 87 -11.50 -3.23 27.56
N LEU A 88 -10.62 -2.71 28.42
CA LEU A 88 -9.53 -1.83 28.02
C LEU A 88 -8.58 -2.51 27.03
N LEU A 89 -8.19 -3.77 27.30
CA LEU A 89 -7.38 -4.56 26.38
C LEU A 89 -8.07 -4.74 25.02
N ALA A 90 -9.36 -5.08 25.01
CA ALA A 90 -10.12 -5.21 23.77
C ALA A 90 -10.14 -3.91 22.96
N LYS A 91 -10.35 -2.76 23.62
CA LYS A 91 -10.28 -1.44 22.96
C LYS A 91 -8.89 -1.16 22.39
N MET A 92 -7.82 -1.47 23.12
CA MET A 92 -6.43 -1.24 22.65
C MET A 92 -6.01 -2.18 21.52
N VAL A 93 -6.56 -3.39 21.45
CA VAL A 93 -6.30 -4.36 20.37
C VAL A 93 -7.04 -4.00 19.08
N LEU A 94 -8.20 -3.35 19.16
CA LEU A 94 -9.01 -3.02 17.99
C LEU A 94 -8.24 -2.20 16.92
N PRO A 95 -7.51 -1.10 17.26
CA PRO A 95 -6.68 -0.37 16.30
C PRO A 95 -5.60 -1.21 15.64
N LEU A 96 -5.03 -2.20 16.34
CA LEU A 96 -3.99 -3.09 15.79
C LEU A 96 -4.52 -3.96 14.64
N ALA A 97 -5.82 -4.25 14.62
CA ALA A 97 -6.46 -4.94 13.49
C ALA A 97 -6.91 -3.97 12.38
N LEU A 98 -7.47 -2.82 12.76
CA LEU A 98 -8.06 -1.87 11.82
C LEU A 98 -7.01 -1.10 11.00
N VAL A 99 -5.88 -0.71 11.61
CA VAL A 99 -4.84 0.08 10.94
C VAL A 99 -4.19 -0.68 9.78
N PRO A 100 -3.73 -1.93 9.94
CA PRO A 100 -3.18 -2.71 8.83
C PRO A 100 -4.21 -2.97 7.74
N LEU A 101 -5.47 -3.19 8.11
CA LEU A 101 -6.57 -3.39 7.15
C LEU A 101 -6.80 -2.12 6.33
N ALA A 102 -6.84 -0.94 6.96
CA ALA A 102 -6.95 0.34 6.26
C ALA A 102 -5.74 0.59 5.32
N ALA A 103 -4.52 0.33 5.79
CA ALA A 103 -3.31 0.46 4.97
C ALA A 103 -3.30 -0.52 3.78
N ALA A 104 -3.73 -1.76 4.00
CA ALA A 104 -3.87 -2.76 2.94
C ALA A 104 -4.90 -2.34 1.89
N LEU A 105 -6.07 -1.85 2.32
CA LEU A 105 -7.11 -1.32 1.43
C LEU A 105 -6.61 -0.10 0.65
N ALA A 106 -5.90 0.82 1.29
CA ALA A 106 -5.30 1.97 0.61
C ALA A 106 -4.25 1.56 -0.44
N SER A 107 -3.46 0.54 -0.15
CA SER A 107 -2.47 0.00 -1.10
C SER A 107 -3.11 -0.60 -2.36
N LEU A 108 -4.40 -0.93 -2.33
CA LEU A 108 -5.17 -1.44 -3.47
C LEU A 108 -5.67 -0.32 -4.38
N TYR A 109 -5.76 0.93 -3.90
CA TYR A 109 -6.26 2.06 -4.70
C TYR A 109 -5.47 2.33 -6.02
N PRO A 110 -4.12 2.23 -6.05
CA PRO A 110 -3.37 2.53 -7.27
C PRO A 110 -3.57 1.54 -8.41
N GLY A 111 -3.73 0.25 -8.08
CA GLY A 111 -3.71 -0.89 -9.03
C GLY A 111 -4.98 -1.74 -9.06
N GLY A 112 -5.91 -1.50 -8.15
CA GLY A 112 -7.15 -2.26 -7.99
C GLY A 112 -6.98 -3.60 -7.29
N TRP A 113 -8.10 -4.30 -7.12
CA TRP A 113 -8.12 -5.67 -6.61
C TRP A 113 -7.69 -6.63 -7.72
N VAL A 114 -6.67 -7.44 -7.40
CA VAL A 114 -6.11 -8.49 -8.25
C VAL A 114 -5.66 -9.63 -7.36
N PHE A 115 -6.26 -10.79 -7.55
CA PHE A 115 -5.87 -12.02 -6.88
C PHE A 115 -5.22 -12.94 -7.91
N THR A 116 -3.98 -13.36 -7.66
CA THR A 116 -3.25 -14.22 -8.60
C THR A 116 -2.53 -15.34 -7.85
N ALA A 117 -2.92 -16.58 -8.12
CA ALA A 117 -2.30 -17.77 -7.53
C ALA A 117 -0.86 -18.02 -8.01
N SER A 118 -0.44 -17.43 -9.14
CA SER A 118 0.92 -17.58 -9.69
C SER A 118 2.03 -17.02 -8.77
N HIS A 119 1.68 -16.14 -7.83
CA HIS A 119 2.62 -15.61 -6.83
C HIS A 119 2.82 -16.53 -5.62
N LEU A 120 2.00 -17.57 -5.46
CA LEU A 120 2.13 -18.58 -4.39
C LEU A 120 3.19 -19.64 -4.71
N GLN A 121 3.66 -19.71 -5.97
CA GLN A 121 4.69 -20.66 -6.38
C GLN A 121 6.08 -20.18 -5.93
N PRO A 122 6.86 -21.01 -5.21
CA PRO A 122 8.22 -20.66 -4.79
C PRO A 122 9.12 -20.53 -6.02
N LYS A 123 9.64 -19.32 -6.26
CA LYS A 123 10.59 -19.06 -7.36
C LYS A 123 12.02 -19.15 -6.84
N LEU A 124 12.69 -20.27 -7.11
CA LEU A 124 14.09 -20.53 -6.71
C LEU A 124 15.08 -19.48 -7.24
N GLU A 125 14.76 -18.82 -8.36
CA GLU A 125 15.52 -17.70 -8.93
C GLU A 125 15.62 -16.46 -8.02
N ARG A 126 14.80 -16.38 -6.97
CA ARG A 126 14.85 -15.28 -5.98
C ARG A 126 15.77 -15.56 -4.80
N LEU A 127 16.29 -16.78 -4.66
CA LEU A 127 17.13 -17.20 -3.53
C LEU A 127 18.63 -16.99 -3.76
N SER A 128 19.08 -16.60 -4.97
CA SER A 128 20.50 -16.40 -5.23
C SER A 128 21.00 -15.02 -4.72
N PRO A 129 21.87 -14.98 -3.71
CA PRO A 129 22.36 -13.71 -3.15
C PRO A 129 23.19 -12.90 -4.16
N LEU A 130 23.98 -13.57 -5.01
CA LEU A 130 24.75 -12.94 -6.09
C LEU A 130 23.85 -12.23 -7.13
N GLY A 131 22.75 -12.87 -7.51
CA GLY A 131 21.78 -12.30 -8.46
C GLY A 131 21.06 -11.08 -7.89
N TYR A 132 20.91 -11.00 -6.56
CA TYR A 132 20.32 -9.85 -5.88
C TYR A 132 21.26 -8.64 -5.88
N PHE A 133 22.54 -8.83 -5.53
CA PHE A 133 23.54 -7.76 -5.59
C PHE A 133 23.72 -7.18 -7.00
N GLN A 134 23.78 -8.04 -8.02
CA GLN A 134 23.87 -7.59 -9.41
C GLN A 134 22.62 -6.82 -9.86
N ARG A 135 21.43 -7.10 -9.30
CA ARG A 135 20.22 -6.31 -9.57
C ARG A 135 20.31 -4.94 -8.92
N LEU A 136 20.78 -4.83 -7.68
CA LEU A 136 20.91 -3.56 -6.96
C LEU A 136 21.83 -2.55 -7.68
N LEU A 137 22.87 -3.02 -8.36
CA LEU A 137 23.81 -2.17 -9.11
C LEU A 137 23.30 -1.74 -10.49
N LYS A 138 22.13 -2.20 -10.95
CA LYS A 138 21.59 -1.76 -12.24
C LYS A 138 21.10 -0.31 -12.17
N PRO A 139 21.27 0.50 -13.25
CA PRO A 139 20.85 1.90 -13.29
C PRO A 139 19.38 2.12 -12.89
N ARG A 140 18.52 1.15 -13.19
CA ARG A 140 17.10 1.14 -12.83
C ARG A 140 16.89 1.20 -11.31
N HIS A 141 17.68 0.47 -10.52
CA HIS A 141 17.56 0.45 -9.06
C HIS A 141 18.15 1.71 -8.41
N LEU A 142 19.19 2.30 -9.01
CA LEU A 142 19.83 3.50 -8.51
C LEU A 142 18.86 4.69 -8.40
N SER A 143 17.96 4.86 -9.39
CA SER A 143 16.92 5.89 -9.35
C SER A 143 15.95 5.75 -8.16
N GLY A 144 15.62 4.50 -7.78
CA GLY A 144 14.78 4.21 -6.62
C GLY A 144 15.50 4.51 -5.31
N VAL A 145 16.78 4.13 -5.20
CA VAL A 145 17.62 4.41 -4.03
C VAL A 145 17.77 5.92 -3.81
N LEU A 146 18.06 6.68 -4.86
CA LEU A 146 18.13 8.13 -4.81
C LEU A 146 16.81 8.76 -4.37
N GLY A 147 15.67 8.27 -4.90
CA GLY A 147 14.34 8.72 -4.48
C GLY A 147 14.07 8.46 -3.00
N THR A 148 14.44 7.29 -2.48
CA THR A 148 14.29 6.98 -1.04
C THR A 148 15.24 7.80 -0.16
N ALA A 149 16.48 8.02 -0.60
CA ALA A 149 17.44 8.84 0.11
C ALA A 149 16.97 10.30 0.19
N LEU A 150 16.44 10.86 -0.91
CA LEU A 150 15.86 12.20 -0.92
C LEU A 150 14.69 12.33 0.05
N LYS A 151 13.76 11.36 0.06
CA LYS A 151 12.64 11.33 1.02
C LYS A 151 13.14 11.30 2.47
N ALA A 152 14.17 10.50 2.75
CA ALA A 152 14.78 10.42 4.08
C ALA A 152 15.45 11.74 4.48
N THR A 153 16.20 12.39 3.57
CA THR A 153 16.80 13.70 3.83
C THR A 153 15.74 14.77 4.11
N VAL A 154 14.67 14.82 3.31
CA VAL A 154 13.56 15.76 3.54
C VAL A 154 12.91 15.51 4.90
N MET A 155 12.68 14.23 5.26
CA MET A 155 12.12 13.86 6.55
C MET A 155 13.04 14.30 7.71
N LEU A 156 14.35 14.09 7.60
CA LEU A 156 15.34 14.53 8.59
C LEU A 156 15.35 16.05 8.76
N VAL A 157 15.29 16.80 7.65
CA VAL A 157 15.25 18.28 7.69
C VAL A 157 13.98 18.77 8.37
N VAL A 158 12.82 18.19 8.05
CA VAL A 158 11.55 18.56 8.69
C VAL A 158 11.58 18.20 10.17
N LEU A 159 12.02 17.00 10.52
CA LEU A 159 12.16 16.57 11.92
C LEU A 159 13.09 17.53 12.69
N TYR A 160 14.25 17.88 12.12
CA TYR A 160 15.17 18.83 12.74
C TYR A 160 14.51 20.20 12.96
N ARG A 161 13.79 20.73 11.96
CA ARG A 161 13.09 22.01 12.10
C ARG A 161 11.98 21.97 13.15
N VAL A 162 11.17 20.92 13.15
CA VAL A 162 10.09 20.72 14.13
C VAL A 162 10.68 20.62 15.54
N SER A 163 11.74 19.83 15.72
CA SER A 163 12.41 19.71 17.01
C SER A 163 12.98 21.06 17.46
N ASN A 164 13.74 21.75 16.60
CA ASN A 164 14.37 23.03 16.94
C ASN A 164 13.34 24.13 17.28
N THR A 165 12.22 24.18 16.55
CA THR A 165 11.12 25.12 16.85
C THR A 165 10.33 24.75 18.09
N SER A 166 10.34 23.47 18.49
CA SER A 166 9.65 22.96 19.68
C SER A 166 10.48 23.11 20.96
N VAL A 167 11.81 23.31 20.88
CA VAL A 167 12.70 23.46 22.04
C VAL A 167 12.21 24.52 23.03
N PRO A 168 11.86 25.76 22.63
CA PRO A 168 11.42 26.79 23.57
C PRO A 168 10.10 26.43 24.27
N SER A 169 9.19 25.75 23.58
CA SER A 169 7.93 25.29 24.18
C SER A 169 8.18 24.15 25.17
N PHE A 170 9.13 23.27 24.86
CA PHE A 170 9.53 22.17 25.75
C PHE A 170 10.19 22.67 27.02
N THR A 171 11.09 23.65 26.94
CA THR A 171 11.78 24.21 28.12
C THR A 171 10.87 25.00 29.05
N ARG A 172 9.67 25.41 28.59
CA ARG A 172 8.64 26.07 29.42
C ARG A 172 7.78 25.09 30.21
N LEU A 173 7.73 23.80 29.84
CA LEU A 173 6.89 22.81 30.50
C LEU A 173 7.09 22.71 32.03
N PRO A 174 8.32 22.76 32.58
CA PRO A 174 8.54 22.67 34.02
C PRO A 174 7.98 23.86 34.82
N ALA A 175 7.70 24.99 34.17
CA ALA A 175 7.15 26.18 34.82
C ALA A 175 5.61 26.16 34.93
N LEU A 176 4.95 25.16 34.34
CA LEU A 176 3.50 25.03 34.32
C LEU A 176 3.01 24.13 35.45
N SER A 177 1.73 24.27 35.81
CA SER A 177 1.05 23.29 36.68
C SER A 177 1.05 21.91 35.99
N PHE A 178 1.02 20.82 36.76
CA PHE A 178 1.02 19.46 36.19
C PHE A 178 -0.05 19.22 35.09
N PRO A 179 -1.34 19.55 35.28
CA PRO A 179 -2.34 19.34 34.24
C PRO A 179 -2.10 20.20 32.99
N ASP A 180 -1.60 21.43 33.14
CA ASP A 180 -1.29 22.31 32.02
C ASP A 180 -0.03 21.86 31.28
N ALA A 181 0.99 21.40 32.01
CA ALA A 181 2.20 20.81 31.46
C ALA A 181 1.87 19.57 30.63
N LEU A 182 1.01 18.68 31.12
CA LEU A 182 0.58 17.50 30.39
C LEU A 182 -0.15 17.87 29.09
N ARG A 183 -1.09 18.80 29.14
CA ARG A 183 -1.81 19.29 27.96
C ARG A 183 -0.86 19.92 26.94
N ALA A 184 0.03 20.80 27.37
CA ALA A 184 1.02 21.46 26.52
C ALA A 184 2.00 20.45 25.89
N ALA A 185 2.46 19.46 26.66
CA ALA A 185 3.34 18.40 26.16
C ALA A 185 2.63 17.53 25.11
N THR A 186 1.37 17.15 25.34
CA THR A 186 0.58 16.40 24.36
C THR A 186 0.36 17.20 23.09
N GLN A 187 0.01 18.50 23.19
CA GLN A 187 -0.15 19.36 22.01
C GLN A 187 1.16 19.51 21.23
N LEU A 188 2.29 19.67 21.91
CA LEU A 188 3.61 19.77 21.28
C LEU A 188 3.96 18.48 20.52
N ALA A 189 3.74 17.32 21.16
CA ALA A 189 3.96 16.01 20.54
C ALA A 189 3.04 15.81 19.33
N LEU A 190 1.74 16.08 19.46
CA LEU A 190 0.78 15.95 18.37
C LEU A 190 1.11 16.89 17.20
N HIS A 191 1.49 18.13 17.47
CA HIS A 191 1.92 19.06 16.42
C HIS A 191 3.09 18.49 15.61
N GLY A 192 4.10 17.94 16.29
CA GLY A 192 5.24 17.33 15.63
C GLY A 192 4.85 16.11 14.79
N ILE A 193 4.07 15.18 15.37
CA ILE A 193 3.64 13.97 14.67
C ILE A 193 2.74 14.30 13.47
N TRP A 194 1.79 15.25 13.60
CA TRP A 194 0.94 15.70 12.49
C TRP A 194 1.75 16.35 11.37
N THR A 195 2.77 17.13 11.71
CA THR A 195 3.66 17.73 10.71
C THR A 195 4.38 16.64 9.90
N LEU A 196 4.92 15.62 10.56
CA LEU A 196 5.58 14.49 9.88
C LEU A 196 4.59 13.64 9.07
N CYS A 197 3.37 13.43 9.57
CA CYS A 197 2.30 12.77 8.81
C CYS A 197 1.96 13.55 7.54
N GLY A 198 1.91 14.88 7.61
CA GLY A 198 1.73 15.75 6.44
C GLY A 198 2.80 15.53 5.37
N VAL A 199 4.06 15.36 5.78
CA VAL A 199 5.17 15.03 4.84
C VAL A 199 4.95 13.68 4.16
N PHE A 200 4.53 12.65 4.91
CA PHE A 200 4.21 11.35 4.30
C PHE A 200 3.05 11.44 3.30
N VAL A 201 2.02 12.23 3.61
CA VAL A 201 0.91 12.47 2.67
C VAL A 201 1.41 13.17 1.41
N LEU A 202 2.29 14.17 1.53
CA LEU A 202 2.91 14.83 0.37
C LEU A 202 3.72 13.84 -0.48
N PHE A 203 4.50 12.96 0.15
CA PHE A 203 5.22 11.91 -0.58
C PHE A 203 4.26 10.95 -1.28
N ALA A 204 3.19 10.52 -0.62
CA ALA A 204 2.18 9.67 -1.23
C ALA A 204 1.50 10.32 -2.45
N LEU A 205 1.19 11.62 -2.37
CA LEU A 205 0.58 12.40 -3.46
C LEU A 205 1.50 12.52 -4.68
N ILE A 206 2.82 12.60 -4.48
CA ILE A 206 3.81 12.67 -5.56
C ILE A 206 4.16 11.27 -6.09
N ASP A 207 4.30 10.30 -5.20
CA ASP A 207 4.69 8.92 -5.53
C ASP A 207 3.59 8.22 -6.33
N LEU A 208 2.31 8.43 -6.02
CA LEU A 208 1.21 7.80 -6.73
C LEU A 208 1.21 8.04 -8.26
N PRO A 209 1.21 9.29 -8.77
CA PRO A 209 1.28 9.54 -10.21
C PRO A 209 2.63 9.11 -10.80
N TRP A 210 3.72 9.28 -10.06
CA TRP A 210 5.06 8.88 -10.51
C TRP A 210 5.16 7.37 -10.73
N GLN A 211 4.70 6.55 -9.78
CA GLN A 211 4.69 5.09 -9.88
C GLN A 211 3.76 4.62 -11.00
N ARG A 212 2.60 5.24 -11.17
CA ARG A 212 1.70 4.96 -12.30
C ARG A 212 2.36 5.26 -13.65
N PHE A 213 3.02 6.41 -13.76
CA PHE A 213 3.74 6.80 -14.98
C PHE A 213 4.92 5.87 -15.27
N MET A 214 5.74 5.55 -14.27
CA MET A 214 6.86 4.62 -14.40
C MET A 214 6.38 3.22 -14.80
N PHE A 215 5.32 2.71 -14.16
CA PHE A 215 4.72 1.43 -14.52
C PHE A 215 4.28 1.40 -15.99
N LEU A 216 3.55 2.42 -16.46
CA LEU A 216 3.12 2.49 -17.86
C LEU A 216 4.30 2.65 -18.83
N ARG A 217 5.35 3.39 -18.43
CA ARG A 217 6.57 3.57 -19.23
C ARG A 217 7.34 2.26 -19.38
N GLU A 218 7.45 1.47 -18.33
CA GLU A 218 8.12 0.17 -18.35
C GLU A 218 7.38 -0.86 -19.22
N GLN A 219 6.06 -0.74 -19.30
CA GLN A 219 5.21 -1.64 -20.09
C GLN A 219 5.04 -1.22 -21.56
N ARG A 220 5.71 -0.13 -22.00
CA ARG A 220 5.73 0.27 -23.41
C ARG A 220 6.16 -0.88 -24.32
N MET A 221 5.67 -0.81 -25.55
CA MET A 221 5.87 -1.83 -26.56
C MET A 221 6.79 -1.32 -27.67
N SER A 222 7.51 -2.23 -28.31
CA SER A 222 8.16 -1.91 -29.58
C SER A 222 7.12 -1.89 -30.70
N LYS A 223 7.43 -1.23 -31.82
CA LYS A 223 6.56 -1.24 -33.01
C LYS A 223 6.31 -2.65 -33.55
N GLN A 224 7.27 -3.55 -33.39
CA GLN A 224 7.13 -4.96 -33.79
C GLN A 224 6.19 -5.71 -32.85
N GLU A 225 6.38 -5.58 -31.54
CA GLU A 225 5.48 -6.17 -30.52
C GLU A 225 4.03 -5.71 -30.75
N GLY A 226 3.81 -4.43 -31.05
CA GLY A 226 2.47 -3.89 -31.33
C GLY A 226 1.82 -4.53 -32.56
N LYS A 227 2.59 -4.71 -33.65
CA LYS A 227 2.10 -5.38 -34.87
C LYS A 227 1.79 -6.86 -34.62
N GLU A 228 2.60 -7.55 -33.83
CA GLU A 228 2.37 -8.95 -33.48
C GLU A 228 1.13 -9.12 -32.60
N GLU A 229 0.90 -8.21 -31.65
CA GLU A 229 -0.29 -8.27 -30.79
C GLU A 229 -1.58 -7.99 -31.58
N TYR A 230 -1.53 -7.08 -32.56
CA TYR A 230 -2.63 -6.88 -33.52
C TYR A 230 -2.92 -8.15 -34.34
N LYS A 231 -1.88 -8.79 -34.88
CA LYS A 231 -2.03 -10.05 -35.65
C LYS A 231 -2.57 -11.21 -34.82
N SER A 232 -2.20 -11.28 -33.54
CA SER A 232 -2.70 -12.26 -32.56
C SER A 232 -4.18 -12.03 -32.27
N SER A 233 -4.59 -10.77 -32.10
CA SER A 233 -5.94 -10.38 -31.68
C SER A 233 -6.99 -10.50 -32.77
N GLU A 234 -6.69 -10.01 -33.98
CA GLU A 234 -7.64 -10.04 -35.10
C GLU A 234 -7.55 -11.34 -35.91
N GLY A 235 -6.57 -12.20 -35.58
CA GLY A 235 -6.14 -13.32 -36.39
C GLY A 235 -5.36 -12.86 -37.62
N ARG A 236 -4.47 -13.72 -38.14
CA ARG A 236 -3.76 -13.40 -39.38
C ARG A 236 -4.79 -13.19 -40.50
N PRO A 237 -4.67 -12.13 -41.32
CA PRO A 237 -5.60 -11.87 -42.42
C PRO A 237 -5.72 -13.08 -43.36
N GLU A 238 -4.62 -13.80 -43.55
CA GLU A 238 -4.56 -15.09 -44.27
C GLU A 238 -5.52 -16.14 -43.69
N VAL A 239 -5.58 -16.26 -42.35
CA VAL A 239 -6.45 -17.20 -41.65
C VAL A 239 -7.92 -16.77 -41.74
N ARG A 240 -8.21 -15.46 -41.57
CA ARG A 240 -9.56 -14.92 -41.77
C ARG A 240 -10.06 -15.12 -43.21
N GLN A 241 -9.20 -14.91 -44.20
CA GLN A 241 -9.52 -15.17 -45.62
C GLN A 241 -9.73 -16.66 -45.88
N ARG A 242 -8.89 -17.53 -45.31
CA ARG A 242 -9.05 -18.99 -45.43
C ARG A 242 -10.36 -19.48 -44.82
N ILE A 243 -10.75 -18.95 -43.66
CA ILE A 243 -12.05 -19.24 -43.02
C ILE A 243 -13.21 -18.81 -43.92
N ARG A 244 -13.17 -17.59 -44.50
CA ARG A 244 -14.19 -17.14 -45.46
C ARG A 244 -14.26 -18.03 -46.70
N GLN A 245 -13.12 -18.44 -47.26
CA GLN A 245 -13.08 -19.35 -48.42
C GLN A 245 -13.71 -20.71 -48.08
N LEU A 246 -13.39 -21.28 -46.92
CA LEU A 246 -14.00 -22.53 -46.44
C LEU A 246 -15.51 -22.38 -46.22
N GLN A 247 -15.96 -21.29 -45.61
CA GLN A 247 -17.40 -21.00 -45.43
C GLN A 247 -18.14 -20.92 -46.78
N GLN A 248 -17.55 -20.27 -47.79
CA GLN A 248 -18.12 -20.21 -49.15
C GLN A 248 -18.16 -21.58 -49.83
N GLN A 249 -17.12 -22.42 -49.65
CA GLN A 249 -17.09 -23.78 -50.20
C GLN A 249 -18.18 -24.67 -49.58
N ILE A 250 -18.37 -24.59 -48.26
CA ILE A 250 -19.43 -25.34 -47.55
C ILE A 250 -20.82 -24.87 -47.99
N ALA A 251 -21.03 -23.55 -48.11
CA ALA A 251 -22.29 -22.99 -48.61
C ALA A 251 -22.64 -23.48 -50.02
N ARG A 252 -21.66 -23.48 -50.95
CA ARG A 252 -21.84 -24.02 -52.31
C ARG A 252 -22.14 -25.52 -52.34
N ARG A 253 -21.56 -26.28 -51.41
CA ARG A 253 -21.81 -27.73 -51.28
C ARG A 253 -23.23 -28.03 -50.81
N ASN A 254 -23.81 -27.17 -49.97
CA ASN A 254 -25.18 -27.32 -49.48
C ASN A 254 -26.24 -26.95 -50.54
N VAL A 255 -25.94 -25.97 -51.42
CA VAL A 255 -26.81 -25.59 -52.55
C VAL A 255 -26.92 -26.73 -53.58
N ARG A 256 -25.81 -27.46 -53.84
CA ARG A 256 -25.83 -28.63 -54.73
C ARG A 256 -26.62 -29.83 -54.20
N ARG A 257 -26.95 -29.86 -52.91
CA ARG A 257 -27.74 -30.94 -52.29
C ARG A 257 -29.24 -30.64 -52.26
N THR A 258 -29.64 -29.39 -52.54
CA THR A 258 -31.03 -28.91 -52.49
C THR A 258 -31.67 -28.76 -53.88
N VAL A 259 -30.93 -29.01 -54.95
CA VAL A 259 -31.47 -29.09 -56.32
C VAL A 259 -31.21 -30.51 -56.85
N PRO A 260 -32.23 -31.39 -56.90
CA PRO A 260 -32.15 -32.63 -57.65
C PRO A 260 -32.11 -32.28 -59.14
N THR A 261 -31.14 -32.83 -59.86
CA THR A 261 -31.22 -32.97 -61.32
C THR A 261 -32.22 -34.04 -61.69
#